data_AF-A0A2R8ADX8-F1
#
_entry.id   AF-A0A2R8ADX8-F1
#
_cell.length_a   1.000
_cell.length_b   1.000
_cell.length_c   1.000
_cell.angle_alpha   90.00
_cell.angle_beta   90.00
_cell.angle_gamma   90.00
#
_symmetry.space_group_name_H-M   'P 1'
#
loop_
_entity.id
_entity.type
_entity.pdbx_description
1 polymer ?
#
loop_
_entity_poly.entity_id
_entity_poly.type
_entity_poly.pdbx_seq_one_letter_code
_entity_poly.pdbx_strand_id
1 'polypeptide(L)' 'MFAHLSSIFRDFMIGSDPVLREIAQATGHAERNLRGLDSRELLDVIARAGIPMGDIPPHIVEALGLIPLRERG' A
#
# COMPACT_ATOMS: atom_id res chain seq x y z
N MET A 1 -21.95 -7.84 -12.68
CA MET A 1 -21.36 -6.52 -13.05
C MET A 1 -20.05 -6.37 -12.29
N PHE A 2 -18.92 -6.70 -12.91
CA PHE A 2 -17.58 -6.56 -12.33
C PHE A 2 -16.85 -5.44 -13.06
N ALA A 3 -16.95 -4.21 -12.56
CA ALA A 3 -16.16 -3.08 -13.03
C ALA A 3 -16.23 -1.94 -12.01
N HIS A 4 -15.61 -2.10 -10.83
CA HIS A 4 -15.36 -0.97 -9.93
C HIS A 4 -14.23 -1.23 -8.92
N LEU A 5 -13.13 -1.85 -9.35
CA LEU A 5 -11.94 -2.02 -8.52
C LEU A 5 -10.68 -1.37 -9.12
N SER A 6 -10.77 -0.80 -10.32
CA SER A 6 -9.62 -0.29 -11.08
C SER A 6 -9.39 1.22 -10.95
N SER A 7 -10.13 1.92 -10.09
CA SER A 7 -9.98 3.38 -9.97
C SER A 7 -8.95 3.78 -8.91
N ILE A 8 -8.88 3.06 -7.78
CA ILE A 8 -7.92 3.39 -6.70
C ILE A 8 -6.48 3.06 -7.12
N PHE A 9 -6.29 1.98 -7.89
CA PHE A 9 -4.97 1.61 -8.42
C PHE A 9 -4.42 2.58 -9.47
N ARG A 10 -5.25 3.43 -10.08
CA ARG A 10 -4.81 4.33 -11.16
C ARG A 10 -4.16 5.61 -10.63
N ASP A 11 -4.51 6.04 -9.41
CA ASP A 11 -3.93 7.23 -8.78
C ASP A 11 -2.49 7.00 -8.26
N PHE A 12 -2.08 5.75 -8.04
CA PHE A 12 -0.69 5.39 -7.70
C PHE A 12 0.34 5.76 -8.78
N MET A 13 -0.08 6.00 -10.03
CA MET A 13 0.83 6.21 -11.16
C MET A 13 1.17 7.67 -11.48
N ILE A 14 0.50 8.67 -10.87
CA ILE A 14 0.63 10.09 -11.28
C ILE A 14 0.79 11.02 -10.07
N GLY A 15 1.77 10.76 -9.21
CA GLY A 15 2.08 11.68 -8.12
C GLY A 15 3.02 11.08 -7.09
N SER A 16 3.68 11.93 -6.30
CA SER A 16 4.30 11.49 -5.04
C SER A 16 3.19 10.99 -4.13
N ASP A 17 2.94 9.69 -4.17
CA ASP A 17 1.91 9.05 -3.35
C ASP A 17 2.31 9.19 -1.88
N PRO A 18 1.50 9.87 -1.04
CA PRO A 18 1.82 10.07 0.36
C PRO A 18 1.98 8.73 1.10
N VAL A 19 1.27 7.67 0.66
CA VAL A 19 1.39 6.32 1.21
C VAL A 19 2.74 5.72 0.85
N LEU A 20 3.18 5.81 -0.41
CA LEU A 20 4.51 5.32 -0.81
C LEU A 20 5.63 6.06 -0.10
N ARG A 21 5.49 7.38 0.10
CA ARG A 21 6.44 8.18 0.87
C ARG A 21 6.50 7.74 2.33
N GLU A 22 5.37 7.46 2.94
CA GLU A 22 5.30 7.00 4.32
C GLU A 22 5.90 5.59 4.47
N ILE A 23 5.59 4.67 3.54
CA ILE A 23 6.22 3.35 3.49
C ILE A 23 7.74 3.48 3.29
N ALA A 24 8.19 4.33 2.37
CA ALA A 24 9.61 4.61 2.14
C ALA A 24 10.30 5.11 3.41
N GLN A 25 9.67 6.04 4.13
CA GLN A 25 10.19 6.56 5.39
C GLN A 25 10.22 5.50 6.49
N ALA A 26 9.17 4.70 6.63
CA ALA A 26 9.08 3.67 7.66
C ALA A 26 10.04 2.52 7.41
N THR A 27 10.22 2.11 6.15
CA THR A 27 11.04 0.96 5.76
C THR A 27 12.50 1.31 5.47
N GLY A 28 12.83 2.61 5.35
CA GLY A 28 14.15 3.08 4.95
C GLY A 28 14.46 2.88 3.46
N HIS A 29 13.47 2.51 2.64
CA HIS A 29 13.62 2.40 1.18
C HIS A 29 13.37 3.73 0.48
N ALA A 30 13.95 3.91 -0.70
CA ALA A 30 13.64 5.07 -1.53
C ALA A 30 12.29 4.88 -2.24
N GLU A 31 11.45 5.92 -2.31
CA GLU A 31 10.14 5.89 -3.00
C GLU A 31 10.23 5.33 -4.44
N ARG A 32 11.32 5.64 -5.16
CA ARG A 32 11.57 5.13 -6.52
C ARG A 32 11.69 3.60 -6.60
N ASN A 33 12.10 2.95 -5.52
CA ASN A 33 12.21 1.48 -5.44
C ASN A 33 10.85 0.84 -5.10
N LEU A 34 9.93 1.62 -4.56
CA LEU A 34 8.56 1.19 -4.22
C LEU A 34 7.57 1.46 -5.36
N ARG A 35 7.90 2.41 -6.25
CA ARG A 35 7.11 2.70 -7.44
C ARG A 35 7.05 1.49 -8.36
N GLY A 36 5.82 1.10 -8.72
CA GLY A 36 5.55 -0.04 -9.60
C GLY A 36 5.49 -1.38 -8.89
N LEU A 37 5.67 -1.41 -7.56
CA LEU A 37 5.40 -2.60 -6.76
C LEU A 37 3.90 -2.75 -6.52
N ASP A 38 3.40 -3.97 -6.60
CA ASP A 38 2.02 -4.30 -6.24
C ASP A 38 1.83 -4.29 -4.71
N SER A 39 0.58 -4.22 -4.24
CA SER A 39 0.28 -4.14 -2.80
C SER A 39 0.94 -5.25 -1.97
N ARG A 40 1.04 -6.46 -2.53
CA ARG A 40 1.67 -7.61 -1.87
C ARG A 40 3.18 -7.45 -1.76
N GLU A 41 3.81 -6.86 -2.77
CA GLU A 41 5.24 -6.59 -2.76
C GLU A 41 5.57 -5.45 -1.79
N LEU A 42 4.74 -4.40 -1.74
CA LEU A 42 4.85 -3.34 -0.75
C LEU A 42 4.73 -3.87 0.69
N LEU A 43 3.83 -4.82 0.92
CA LEU A 43 3.73 -5.51 2.22
C LEU A 43 4.94 -6.35 2.56
N ASP A 44 5.49 -7.04 1.57
CA ASP A 44 6.70 -7.82 1.76
C ASP A 44 7.87 -6.90 2.13
N VAL A 45 7.95 -5.71 1.53
CA VAL A 45 8.93 -4.68 1.90
C VAL A 45 8.73 -4.19 3.33
N ILE A 46 7.49 -3.91 3.73
CA ILE A 46 7.15 -3.49 5.10
C ILE A 46 7.51 -4.59 6.12
N ALA A 47 7.16 -5.83 5.83
CA ALA A 47 7.47 -6.97 6.68
C ALA A 47 8.99 -7.23 6.79
N ARG A 48 9.73 -7.10 5.68
CA ARG A 48 11.20 -7.23 5.66
C ARG A 48 11.91 -6.11 6.40
N ALA A 49 11.31 -4.92 6.47
CA ALA A 49 11.81 -3.83 7.29
C ALA A 49 11.63 -4.09 8.80
N GLY A 50 10.97 -5.19 9.19
CA GLY A 50 10.73 -5.53 10.59
C GLY A 50 9.56 -4.76 11.21
N ILE A 51 8.72 -4.12 10.39
CA ILE A 51 7.53 -3.42 10.85
C ILE A 51 6.43 -4.47 11.06
N PRO A 52 5.94 -4.67 12.30
CA PRO A 52 4.86 -5.60 12.55
C PRO A 52 3.56 -5.06 11.93
N MET A 53 2.69 -5.96 11.46
CA MET A 53 1.44 -5.55 10.80
C MET A 53 0.51 -4.70 11.68
N GLY A 54 0.62 -4.83 13.01
CA GLY A 54 -0.14 -4.00 13.96
C GLY A 54 0.35 -2.55 14.05
N ASP A 55 1.58 -2.27 13.63
CA ASP A 55 2.16 -0.92 13.61
C ASP A 55 1.97 -0.23 12.26
N ILE A 56 1.39 -0.93 11.26
CA ILE A 56 1.07 -0.35 9.96
C ILE A 56 -0.15 0.56 10.13
N PRO A 57 -0.06 1.85 9.80
CA PRO A 57 -1.20 2.75 9.86
C PRO A 57 -2.40 2.26 9.03
N PRO A 58 -3.64 2.43 9.53
CA PRO A 58 -4.83 1.89 8.87
C PRO A 58 -5.06 2.43 7.45
N HIS A 59 -4.67 3.68 7.17
CA HIS A 59 -4.78 4.24 5.81
C HIS A 59 -3.79 3.60 4.82
N ILE A 60 -2.64 3.10 5.29
CA ILE A 60 -1.71 2.31 4.45
C ILE A 60 -2.32 0.94 4.16
N VAL A 61 -2.94 0.31 5.15
CA VAL A 61 -3.67 -0.96 4.99
C VAL A 61 -4.82 -0.80 3.97
N GLU A 62 -5.58 0.29 4.06
CA GLU A 62 -6.62 0.66 3.10
C GLU A 62 -6.07 0.88 1.69
N ALA A 63 -4.99 1.65 1.56
CA ALA A 63 -4.34 1.95 0.28
C ALA A 63 -3.76 0.70 -0.39
N LEU A 64 -3.25 -0.24 0.40
CA LEU A 64 -2.77 -1.54 -0.07
C LEU A 64 -3.93 -2.52 -0.37
N GLY A 65 -5.18 -2.14 -0.09
CA GLY A 65 -6.35 -3.00 -0.30
C GLY A 65 -6.35 -4.25 0.58
N LEU A 66 -5.68 -4.19 1.73
CA LEU A 66 -5.56 -5.29 2.70
C LEU A 66 -6.79 -5.50 3.55
N ILE A 67 -7.78 -4.62 3.44
CA ILE A 67 -9.09 -4.87 3.98
C ILE A 67 -9.84 -5.74 2.97
N PRO A 68 -10.02 -7.05 3.22
CA PRO A 68 -10.97 -7.81 2.44
C PRO A 68 -12.33 -7.13 2.61
N LEU A 69 -13.01 -6.84 1.50
CA LEU A 69 -14.38 -6.31 1.42
C LEU A 69 -15.45 -7.23 2.06
N ARG A 70 -15.08 -8.10 3.01
CA ARG A 70 -15.89 -9.21 3.51
C ARG A 70 -16.59 -8.96 4.84
N GLU A 71 -16.46 -7.78 5.46
CA GLU A 71 -17.18 -7.41 6.68
C GLU A 71 -17.87 -6.04 6.61
N ARG A 72 -18.39 -5.66 5.43
CA ARG A 72 -19.53 -4.74 5.35
C ARG A 72 -20.77 -5.57 5.04
N GLY A 73 -21.56 -5.83 6.08
CA GLY A 73 -22.83 -6.55 6.01
C GLY A 73 -23.88 -5.88 5.14
#